data_AF-A0A2V9I2S8-F1
#
_entry.id   AF-A0A2V9I2S8-F1
#
_cell.length_a   1.000
_cell.length_b   1.000
_cell.length_c   1.000
_cell.angle_alpha   90.00
_cell.angle_beta   90.00
_cell.angle_gamma   90.00
#
_symmetry.space_group_name_H-M   'P 1'
#
loop_
_entity.id
_entity.type
_entity.pdbx_description
1 polymer ?
#
loop_
_entity_poly.entity_id
_entity_poly.type
_entity_poly.pdbx_seq_one_letter_code
_entity_poly.pdbx_strand_id
1 'polypeptide(L)'
;MRERPLHGRGFLEYRNGRPEGSRYAADKEQRVQSFCAATLNFAVFTVAGPASQGKAVFGQQHDAVRLSQPTYKARVDRHVRVLLRDGVELAAVVVRPDADGRFPAIMSYTPYRWLPNVKDAHSDLKYNHRWDGPTYFAERGYAVVYFDVRGTGNSAGSSQDIYSDQERRDAYDMVEWIAAQPWCDGNVGMWGMSYGGVVQWQVGVQNPPHLKTLVVGSSNDDVYLDWTYPGGALRPYM
;
A
#
# COMPACT_ATOMS: atom_id res chain seq x y z
N MET A 1 -20.05 -64.28 -0.65
CA MET A 1 -20.66 -63.65 -1.85
C MET A 1 -21.78 -62.72 -1.39
N ARG A 2 -21.53 -61.40 -1.42
CA ARG A 2 -22.44 -60.24 -1.59
C ARG A 2 -21.81 -59.01 -0.94
N GLU A 3 -20.97 -58.35 -1.75
CA GLU A 3 -20.49 -57.00 -1.51
C GLU A 3 -21.62 -55.99 -1.77
N ARG A 4 -21.68 -54.93 -0.97
CA ARG A 4 -22.55 -53.77 -1.20
C ARG A 4 -21.81 -52.78 -2.12
N PRO A 5 -22.44 -52.26 -3.20
CA PRO A 5 -21.77 -51.37 -4.12
C PRO A 5 -21.65 -49.96 -3.54
N LEU A 6 -20.43 -49.41 -3.58
CA LEU A 6 -20.15 -47.99 -3.44
C LEU A 6 -20.75 -47.26 -4.65
N HIS A 7 -21.66 -46.31 -4.42
CA HIS A 7 -22.06 -45.35 -5.44
C HIS A 7 -20.85 -44.54 -5.87
N GLY A 8 -20.43 -44.73 -7.11
CA GLY A 8 -19.41 -43.95 -7.78
C GLY A 8 -19.83 -42.49 -7.85
N ARG A 9 -18.99 -41.62 -7.31
CA ARG A 9 -19.06 -40.18 -7.53
C ARG A 9 -18.91 -39.94 -9.03
N GLY A 10 -19.90 -39.30 -9.63
CA GLY A 10 -19.82 -38.80 -10.99
C GLY A 10 -18.57 -37.94 -11.15
N PHE A 11 -17.77 -38.26 -12.15
CA PHE A 11 -16.79 -37.35 -12.72
C PHE A 11 -17.47 -36.03 -13.05
N LEU A 12 -16.97 -34.93 -12.48
CA LEU A 12 -17.30 -33.59 -12.97
C LEU A 12 -16.58 -33.41 -14.30
N GLU A 13 -17.32 -33.58 -15.39
CA GLU A 13 -16.89 -33.15 -16.72
C GLU A 13 -16.65 -31.64 -16.70
N TYR A 14 -15.42 -31.24 -17.05
CA TYR A 14 -15.08 -29.87 -17.37
C TYR A 14 -15.65 -29.53 -18.74
N ARG A 15 -16.74 -28.78 -18.79
CA ARG A 15 -17.20 -28.14 -20.02
C ARG A 15 -17.68 -26.72 -19.73
N ASN A 16 -16.93 -25.76 -20.29
CA ASN A 16 -17.23 -24.33 -20.42
C ASN A 16 -17.31 -23.49 -19.13
N GLY A 17 -16.14 -23.03 -18.65
CA GLY A 17 -15.87 -21.63 -18.31
C GLY A 17 -16.63 -20.95 -17.16
N ARG A 18 -15.89 -20.73 -16.06
CA ARG A 18 -16.15 -19.92 -14.84
C ARG A 18 -16.98 -20.58 -13.72
N PRO A 19 -16.38 -20.85 -12.53
CA PRO A 19 -17.14 -21.19 -11.33
C PRO A 19 -17.92 -19.96 -10.80
N GLU A 20 -19.01 -20.23 -10.09
CA GLU A 20 -19.93 -19.24 -9.47
C GLU A 20 -19.29 -18.26 -8.46
N GLY A 21 -17.98 -18.30 -8.22
CA GLY A 21 -17.24 -17.30 -7.44
C GLY A 21 -17.03 -15.94 -8.14
N SER A 22 -17.36 -15.85 -9.44
CA SER A 22 -17.08 -14.64 -10.26
C SER A 22 -17.86 -13.39 -9.87
N ARG A 23 -19.00 -13.51 -9.19
CA ARG A 23 -19.82 -12.35 -8.78
C ARG A 23 -19.18 -11.55 -7.64
N TYR A 24 -18.46 -12.21 -6.74
CA TYR A 24 -17.78 -11.55 -5.61
C TYR A 24 -16.47 -10.88 -6.04
N ALA A 25 -15.73 -11.50 -6.96
CA ALA A 25 -14.55 -10.90 -7.58
C ALA A 25 -14.92 -9.66 -8.43
N ALA A 26 -16.00 -9.74 -9.20
CA ALA A 26 -16.49 -8.61 -10.01
C ALA A 26 -16.94 -7.41 -9.16
N ASP A 27 -17.61 -7.63 -8.02
CA ASP A 27 -18.00 -6.53 -7.10
C ASP A 27 -16.76 -5.87 -6.46
N LYS A 28 -15.72 -6.63 -6.12
CA LYS A 28 -14.45 -6.08 -5.62
C LYS A 28 -13.72 -5.27 -6.70
N GLU A 29 -13.60 -5.82 -7.90
CA GLU A 29 -12.96 -5.17 -9.04
C GLU A 29 -13.68 -3.86 -9.38
N GLN A 30 -15.02 -3.88 -9.39
CA GLN A 30 -15.84 -2.69 -9.64
C GLN A 30 -15.67 -1.62 -8.55
N ARG A 31 -15.52 -2.00 -7.27
CA ARG A 31 -15.26 -1.06 -6.16
C ARG A 31 -13.86 -0.46 -6.21
N VAL A 32 -12.84 -1.27 -6.54
CA VAL A 32 -11.47 -0.77 -6.75
C VAL A 32 -11.42 0.16 -7.96
N GLN A 33 -12.04 -0.22 -9.08
CA GLN A 33 -12.14 0.63 -10.27
C GLN A 33 -12.90 1.93 -9.99
N SER A 34 -13.97 1.89 -9.18
CA SER A 34 -14.72 3.08 -8.77
C SER A 34 -13.91 4.00 -7.87
N PHE A 35 -13.11 3.45 -6.95
CA PHE A 35 -12.17 4.20 -6.11
C PHE A 35 -11.04 4.83 -6.96
N CYS A 36 -10.46 4.09 -7.92
CA CYS A 36 -9.48 4.61 -8.87
C CYS A 36 -10.07 5.71 -9.77
N ALA A 37 -11.30 5.57 -10.23
CA ALA A 37 -11.97 6.58 -11.05
C ALA A 37 -12.27 7.87 -10.27
N ALA A 38 -12.63 7.78 -8.98
CA ALA A 38 -12.87 8.95 -8.13
C ALA A 38 -11.60 9.74 -7.77
N THR A 39 -10.42 9.12 -7.91
CA THR A 39 -9.10 9.72 -7.62
C THR A 39 -8.40 10.27 -8.86
N LEU A 40 -8.98 10.08 -10.05
CA LEU A 40 -8.43 10.49 -11.35
C LEU A 40 -8.75 11.96 -11.75
N ASN A 41 -8.92 12.86 -10.78
CA ASN A 41 -8.91 14.32 -11.01
C ASN A 41 -7.54 14.94 -10.70
N PHE A 42 -6.46 14.29 -11.14
CA PHE A 42 -5.14 14.90 -11.26
C PHE A 42 -4.85 15.09 -12.75
N ALA A 43 -4.61 16.35 -13.15
CA ALA A 43 -4.49 16.77 -14.54
C ALA A 43 -3.46 15.94 -15.32
N VAL A 44 -3.94 15.13 -16.27
CA VAL A 44 -3.13 14.57 -17.35
C VAL A 44 -3.07 15.62 -18.45
N PHE A 45 -1.92 16.28 -18.62
CA PHE A 45 -1.65 17.03 -19.85
C PHE A 45 -1.09 16.08 -20.91
N THR A 46 -1.92 15.69 -21.88
CA THR A 46 -1.46 15.03 -23.10
C THR A 46 -0.94 16.10 -24.07
N VAL A 47 0.35 16.10 -24.37
CA VAL A 47 0.86 16.77 -25.58
C VAL A 47 1.18 15.67 -26.60
N ALA A 48 0.37 15.61 -27.65
CA ALA A 48 0.63 14.77 -28.80
C ALA A 48 1.78 15.38 -29.64
N GLY A 49 2.89 14.64 -29.76
CA GLY A 49 3.98 14.92 -30.68
C GLY A 49 4.30 13.67 -31.52
N PRO A 50 4.73 13.81 -32.78
CA PRO A 50 4.86 12.68 -33.69
C PRO A 50 6.02 11.76 -33.29
N ALA A 51 5.78 10.46 -33.45
CA ALA A 51 6.72 9.41 -33.08
C ALA A 51 8.03 9.49 -33.86
N SER A 52 9.15 9.63 -33.16
CA SER A 52 10.48 9.32 -33.68
C SER A 52 11.07 8.15 -32.89
N GLN A 53 11.63 7.19 -33.62
CA GLN A 53 12.27 6.00 -33.07
C GLN A 53 13.50 6.43 -32.24
N GLY A 54 13.46 6.19 -30.94
CA GLY A 54 14.56 6.46 -30.01
C GLY A 54 14.77 5.28 -29.07
N LYS A 55 16.01 4.81 -28.95
CA LYS A 55 16.43 3.73 -28.06
C LYS A 55 15.93 3.98 -26.63
N ALA A 56 15.42 2.93 -25.98
CA ALA A 56 15.06 2.98 -24.56
C ALA A 56 16.30 3.33 -23.73
N VAL A 57 16.33 4.55 -23.18
CA VAL A 57 17.29 4.98 -22.17
C VAL A 57 16.61 4.78 -20.81
N PHE A 58 16.95 3.70 -20.12
CA PHE A 58 16.63 3.55 -18.70
C PHE A 58 17.49 4.55 -17.93
N GLY A 59 16.85 5.57 -17.34
CA GLY A 59 17.53 6.58 -16.50
C GLY A 59 17.32 8.03 -16.92
N GLN A 60 16.13 8.43 -17.37
CA GLN A 60 15.82 9.87 -17.42
C GLN A 60 15.78 10.41 -15.99
N GLN A 61 16.73 11.29 -15.66
CA GLN A 61 16.53 12.31 -14.62
C GLN A 61 15.21 13.02 -14.97
N HIS A 62 14.21 12.89 -14.11
CA HIS A 62 12.99 13.67 -14.25
C HIS A 62 13.41 15.15 -14.24
N ASP A 63 12.96 15.94 -15.23
CA ASP A 63 13.28 17.37 -15.31
C ASP A 63 13.01 18.03 -13.95
N ALA A 64 14.06 18.45 -13.24
CA ALA A 64 13.98 19.01 -11.89
C ALA A 64 13.03 20.21 -11.79
N VAL A 65 12.75 20.85 -12.94
CA VAL A 65 11.83 21.98 -13.12
C VAL A 65 10.36 21.62 -12.79
N ARG A 66 9.97 20.34 -12.82
CA ARG A 66 8.60 19.89 -12.52
C ARG A 66 8.39 19.33 -11.11
N LEU A 67 9.45 19.18 -10.31
CA LEU A 67 9.33 18.66 -8.95
C LEU A 67 9.02 19.78 -7.95
N SER A 68 8.19 19.46 -6.96
CA SER A 68 7.95 20.35 -5.83
C SER A 68 9.27 20.67 -5.12
N GLN A 69 9.46 21.94 -4.76
CA GLN A 69 10.68 22.42 -4.12
C GLN A 69 10.67 22.12 -2.60
N PRO A 70 11.83 21.85 -1.98
CA PRO A 70 11.93 21.65 -0.54
C PRO A 70 11.82 22.99 0.20
N THR A 71 10.60 23.45 0.44
CA THR A 71 10.32 24.75 1.08
C THR A 71 10.29 24.70 2.61
N TYR A 72 10.23 23.51 3.20
CA TYR A 72 10.14 23.31 4.65
C TYR A 72 11.40 22.62 5.18
N LYS A 73 11.70 22.85 6.46
CA LYS A 73 12.51 21.89 7.24
C LYS A 73 11.64 20.72 7.66
N ALA A 74 12.23 19.56 7.86
CA ALA A 74 11.52 18.40 8.38
C ALA A 74 11.74 18.24 9.89
N ARG A 75 10.65 17.89 10.59
CA ARG A 75 10.64 17.47 11.98
C ARG A 75 10.34 15.96 12.04
N VAL A 76 11.04 15.26 12.94
CA VAL A 76 10.87 13.83 13.15
C VAL A 76 10.36 13.58 14.57
N ASP A 77 9.09 13.19 14.69
CA ASP A 77 8.48 12.77 15.95
C ASP A 77 8.67 11.25 16.11
N ARG A 78 9.53 10.86 17.05
CA ARG A 78 9.90 9.46 17.31
C ARG A 78 9.06 8.85 18.43
N HIS A 79 9.04 7.51 18.45
CA HIS A 79 8.38 6.72 19.51
C HIS A 79 6.88 7.03 19.65
N VAL A 80 6.23 7.38 18.55
CA VAL A 80 4.79 7.58 18.53
C VAL A 80 4.12 6.22 18.73
N ARG A 81 3.11 6.19 19.60
CA ARG A 81 2.33 5.00 19.89
C ARG A 81 0.90 5.20 19.42
N VAL A 82 0.42 4.25 18.62
CA VAL A 82 -0.91 4.30 18.03
C VAL A 82 -1.74 3.17 18.58
N LEU A 83 -2.74 3.51 19.39
CA LEU A 83 -3.68 2.54 19.92
C LEU A 83 -4.77 2.24 18.88
N LEU A 84 -4.85 0.98 18.45
CA LEU A 84 -5.84 0.50 17.50
C LEU A 84 -7.17 0.16 18.20
N ARG A 85 -8.22 -0.08 17.41
CA ARG A 85 -9.58 -0.34 17.91
C ARG A 85 -9.70 -1.52 18.89
N ASP A 86 -8.79 -2.49 18.78
CA ASP A 86 -8.78 -3.71 19.60
C ASP A 86 -7.81 -3.63 20.79
N GLY A 87 -7.25 -2.44 21.04
CA GLY A 87 -6.33 -2.18 22.14
C GLY A 87 -4.88 -2.57 21.87
N VAL A 88 -4.55 -3.08 20.68
CA VAL A 88 -3.15 -3.29 20.29
C VAL A 88 -2.50 -1.96 19.94
N GLU A 89 -1.25 -1.81 20.38
CA GLU A 89 -0.49 -0.60 20.19
C GLU A 89 0.61 -0.80 19.15
N LEU A 90 0.59 0.04 18.10
CA LEU A 90 1.62 0.08 17.07
C LEU A 90 2.68 1.14 17.37
N ALA A 91 3.92 0.85 17.02
CA ALA A 91 5.01 1.80 17.02
C ALA A 91 5.03 2.58 15.70
N ALA A 92 5.19 3.90 15.77
CA ALA A 92 5.30 4.77 14.62
C ALA A 92 6.41 5.84 14.77
N VAL A 93 6.83 6.36 13.62
CA VAL A 93 7.62 7.58 13.47
C VAL A 93 6.89 8.47 12.47
N VAL A 94 6.70 9.73 12.84
CA VAL A 94 6.06 10.73 12.00
C VAL A 94 7.12 11.71 11.54
N VAL A 95 7.30 11.85 10.23
CA VAL A 95 8.19 12.84 9.60
C VAL A 95 7.30 13.87 8.92
N ARG A 96 7.38 15.14 9.31
CA ARG A 96 6.44 16.16 8.83
C ARG A 96 7.10 17.53 8.72
N PRO A 97 6.50 18.49 8.00
CA PRO A 97 7.00 19.86 7.97
C PRO A 97 7.17 20.43 9.38
N ASP A 98 8.30 21.10 9.63
CA ASP A 98 8.58 21.89 10.83
C ASP A 98 8.03 23.31 10.67
N ALA A 99 6.71 23.40 10.56
CA ALA A 99 5.96 24.64 10.39
C ALA A 99 4.56 24.49 11.00
N ASP A 100 3.95 25.62 11.36
CA ASP A 100 2.55 25.67 11.73
C ASP A 100 1.66 25.36 10.52
N GLY A 101 0.52 24.72 10.77
CA GLY A 101 -0.46 24.38 9.75
C GLY A 101 -0.83 22.90 9.71
N ARG A 102 -1.63 22.56 8.71
CA ARG A 102 -2.11 21.21 8.43
C ARG A 102 -1.66 20.80 7.04
N PHE A 103 -1.20 19.56 6.91
CA PHE A 103 -0.60 19.02 5.70
C PHE A 103 -1.25 17.70 5.30
N PRO A 104 -1.30 17.39 3.99
CA PRO A 104 -1.63 16.04 3.54
C PRO A 104 -0.62 15.04 4.07
N ALA A 105 -1.08 13.82 4.32
CA ALA A 105 -0.26 12.78 4.92
C ALA A 105 -0.08 11.57 3.99
N ILE A 106 1.09 10.95 4.06
CA ILE A 106 1.43 9.72 3.37
C ILE A 106 1.61 8.62 4.42
N MET A 107 0.76 7.60 4.37
CA MET A 107 0.94 6.36 5.11
C MET A 107 1.88 5.45 4.32
N SER A 108 3.09 5.25 4.84
CA SER A 108 4.06 4.31 4.28
C SER A 108 3.87 2.94 4.92
N TYR A 109 3.26 2.01 4.19
CA TYR A 109 2.96 0.68 4.71
C TYR A 109 4.09 -0.31 4.41
N THR A 110 4.73 -0.86 5.44
CA THR A 110 5.73 -1.92 5.28
C THR A 110 5.86 -2.79 6.54
N PRO A 111 5.79 -4.13 6.42
CA PRO A 111 6.02 -5.03 7.56
C PRO A 111 7.51 -5.31 7.82
N TYR A 112 8.41 -4.77 6.99
CA TYR A 112 9.83 -5.17 6.96
C TYR A 112 10.70 -4.41 7.97
N ARG A 113 10.14 -4.09 9.13
CA ARG A 113 10.78 -3.35 10.25
C ARG A 113 11.60 -2.15 9.80
N TRP A 114 10.95 -1.00 9.70
CA TRP A 114 11.56 0.20 9.12
C TRP A 114 11.95 1.26 10.16
N LEU A 115 11.34 1.28 11.34
CA LEU A 115 11.57 2.35 12.32
C LEU A 115 13.04 2.59 12.70
N PRO A 116 13.90 1.56 12.85
CA PRO A 116 15.32 1.78 13.13
C PRO A 116 16.08 2.46 11.99
N ASN A 117 15.54 2.48 10.77
CA ASN A 117 16.17 3.06 9.59
C ASN A 117 15.81 4.54 9.38
N VAL A 118 14.87 5.08 10.16
CA VAL A 118 14.57 6.52 10.19
C VAL A 118 15.62 7.23 11.02
N LYS A 119 16.90 7.04 10.73
CA LYS A 119 17.97 7.41 11.66
C LYS A 119 18.15 8.92 11.71
N ASP A 120 18.19 9.59 10.57
CA ASP A 120 18.42 11.03 10.47
C ASP A 120 17.86 11.56 9.15
N ALA A 121 17.62 12.88 9.07
CA ALA A 121 17.13 13.59 7.87
C ALA A 121 17.97 13.35 6.60
N HIS A 122 19.16 12.78 6.74
CA HIS A 122 20.11 12.53 5.65
C HIS A 122 20.68 11.10 5.66
N SER A 123 19.93 10.09 6.10
CA SER A 123 20.45 8.71 6.04
C SER A 123 20.61 8.25 4.59
N ASP A 124 21.84 7.92 4.19
CA ASP A 124 22.28 7.37 2.89
C ASP A 124 21.72 5.96 2.58
N LEU A 125 20.51 5.65 3.06
CA LEU A 125 19.86 4.36 2.86
C LEU A 125 19.32 4.27 1.43
N LYS A 126 20.26 4.02 0.52
CA LYS A 126 20.06 3.69 -0.90
C LYS A 126 19.32 2.37 -1.10
N TYR A 127 18.48 1.87 -0.19
CA TYR A 127 17.87 0.54 -0.32
C TYR A 127 16.36 0.45 -0.11
N ASN A 128 15.63 1.52 0.23
CA ASN A 128 14.17 1.48 0.08
C ASN A 128 13.59 2.90 -0.04
N HIS A 129 12.66 3.11 -0.98
CA HIS A 129 12.13 4.42 -1.48
C HIS A 129 13.12 5.27 -2.30
N ARG A 130 14.21 4.64 -2.78
CA ARG A 130 15.35 5.24 -3.49
C ARG A 130 14.96 6.46 -4.36
N TRP A 131 15.14 7.67 -3.81
CA TRP A 131 16.09 8.65 -4.34
C TRP A 131 16.40 9.79 -3.35
N ASP A 132 15.55 10.06 -2.35
CA ASP A 132 15.66 11.34 -1.62
C ASP A 132 15.53 11.31 -0.06
N GLY A 133 15.49 10.13 0.59
CA GLY A 133 15.53 10.01 2.06
C GLY A 133 14.20 10.21 2.81
N PRO A 134 14.17 10.01 4.14
CA PRO A 134 12.93 10.00 4.94
C PRO A 134 12.26 11.39 5.07
N THR A 135 12.99 12.47 4.78
CA THR A 135 12.48 13.85 4.90
C THR A 135 11.99 14.44 3.59
N TYR A 136 12.23 13.80 2.45
CA TYR A 136 11.94 14.35 1.13
C TYR A 136 10.54 14.97 1.00
N PHE A 137 9.53 14.20 1.41
CA PHE A 137 8.13 14.60 1.34
C PHE A 137 7.78 15.67 2.38
N ALA A 138 8.35 15.57 3.59
CA ALA A 138 8.18 16.57 4.64
C ALA A 138 8.74 17.94 4.25
N GLU A 139 9.91 17.97 3.62
CA GLU A 139 10.49 19.21 3.09
C GLU A 139 9.62 19.82 1.98
N ARG A 140 8.76 19.03 1.34
CA ARG A 140 7.85 19.41 0.25
C ARG A 140 6.38 19.57 0.68
N GLY A 141 6.12 19.61 1.99
CA GLY A 141 4.79 19.92 2.52
C GLY A 141 3.87 18.73 2.74
N TYR A 142 4.41 17.51 2.88
CA TYR A 142 3.65 16.31 3.21
C TYR A 142 4.12 15.70 4.53
N ALA A 143 3.20 15.35 5.43
CA ALA A 143 3.54 14.46 6.52
C ALA A 143 3.72 13.03 6.01
N VAL A 144 4.62 12.26 6.58
CA VAL A 144 4.82 10.84 6.29
C VAL A 144 4.81 10.07 7.59
N VAL A 145 3.95 9.06 7.66
CA VAL A 145 3.85 8.17 8.81
C VAL A 145 4.38 6.81 8.42
N TYR A 146 5.40 6.40 9.17
CA TYR A 146 6.00 5.10 9.08
C TYR A 146 5.73 4.37 10.37
N PHE A 147 5.43 3.08 10.29
CA PHE A 147 5.09 2.30 11.47
C PHE A 147 5.50 0.85 11.26
N ASP A 148 5.78 0.17 12.37
CA ASP A 148 5.90 -1.27 12.35
C ASP A 148 4.47 -1.83 12.40
N VAL A 149 4.10 -2.70 11.46
CA VAL A 149 2.77 -3.33 11.45
C VAL A 149 2.61 -4.26 12.67
N ARG A 150 1.38 -4.65 12.97
CA ARG A 150 1.06 -5.56 14.09
C ARG A 150 2.01 -6.76 14.15
N GLY A 151 2.56 -7.03 15.33
CA GLY A 151 3.45 -8.17 15.58
C GLY A 151 4.83 -8.07 14.92
N THR A 152 5.21 -6.93 14.37
CA THR A 152 6.56 -6.68 13.83
C THR A 152 7.27 -5.58 14.59
N GLY A 153 8.61 -5.59 14.55
CA GLY A 153 9.44 -4.54 15.14
C GLY A 153 9.09 -4.24 16.60
N ASN A 154 8.67 -3.00 16.88
CA ASN A 154 8.28 -2.55 18.22
C ASN A 154 6.76 -2.51 18.45
N SER A 155 5.97 -3.06 17.53
CA SER A 155 4.51 -3.12 17.63
C SER A 155 4.06 -4.37 18.37
N ALA A 156 2.99 -4.24 19.14
CA ALA A 156 2.41 -5.35 19.90
C ALA A 156 1.58 -6.28 18.99
N GLY A 157 1.07 -7.36 19.59
CA GLY A 157 0.22 -8.33 18.92
C GLY A 157 1.00 -9.35 18.08
N SER A 158 0.30 -10.00 17.15
CA SER A 158 0.86 -11.00 16.24
C SER A 158 0.22 -10.85 14.88
N SER A 159 1.05 -10.79 13.82
CA SER A 159 0.56 -10.89 12.44
C SER A 159 0.27 -12.35 12.10
N GLN A 160 -0.84 -12.58 11.40
CA GLN A 160 -1.28 -13.92 11.01
C GLN A 160 -1.00 -14.17 9.53
N ASP A 161 -1.46 -13.24 8.67
CA ASP A 161 -1.34 -13.34 7.22
C ASP A 161 -1.53 -11.96 6.56
N ILE A 162 -0.90 -11.76 5.41
CA ILE A 162 -0.95 -10.54 4.58
C ILE A 162 -2.34 -10.22 4.02
N TYR A 163 -3.23 -11.21 3.90
CA TYR A 163 -4.62 -11.08 3.48
C TYR A 163 -5.61 -11.24 4.63
N SER A 164 -5.13 -11.22 5.88
CA SER A 164 -6.01 -11.34 7.04
C SER A 164 -6.92 -10.11 7.17
N ASP A 165 -8.17 -10.33 7.58
CA ASP A 165 -9.09 -9.22 7.89
C ASP A 165 -8.56 -8.32 9.03
N GLN A 166 -7.66 -8.83 9.86
CA GLN A 166 -7.00 -8.02 10.88
C GLN A 166 -6.05 -6.99 10.24
N GLU A 167 -5.17 -7.42 9.33
CA GLU A 167 -4.23 -6.53 8.62
C GLU A 167 -4.99 -5.39 7.92
N ARG A 168 -6.13 -5.73 7.32
CA ARG A 168 -7.05 -4.79 6.67
C ARG A 168 -7.59 -3.75 7.66
N ARG A 169 -8.10 -4.19 8.80
CA ARG A 169 -8.68 -3.31 9.83
C ARG A 169 -7.63 -2.41 10.49
N ASP A 170 -6.43 -2.94 10.72
CA ASP A 170 -5.32 -2.15 11.26
C ASP A 170 -4.91 -1.03 10.31
N ALA A 171 -4.81 -1.34 9.02
CA ALA A 171 -4.47 -0.35 8.02
C ALA A 171 -5.58 0.71 7.86
N TYR A 172 -6.86 0.35 8.01
CA TYR A 172 -7.96 1.31 8.12
C TYR A 172 -7.79 2.22 9.35
N ASP A 173 -7.54 1.63 10.52
CA ASP A 173 -7.35 2.38 11.77
C ASP A 173 -6.20 3.36 11.67
N MET A 174 -5.10 2.96 11.04
CA MET A 174 -3.97 3.83 10.80
C MET A 174 -4.32 5.02 9.90
N VAL A 175 -5.08 4.81 8.81
CA VAL A 175 -5.55 5.92 7.96
C VAL A 175 -6.36 6.93 8.78
N GLU A 176 -7.33 6.46 9.56
CA GLU A 176 -8.21 7.33 10.33
C GLU A 176 -7.48 8.01 11.50
N TRP A 177 -6.55 7.30 12.14
CA TRP A 177 -5.70 7.87 13.19
C TRP A 177 -4.81 8.99 12.64
N ILE A 178 -4.21 8.81 11.46
CA ILE A 178 -3.40 9.83 10.79
C ILE A 178 -4.25 11.06 10.48
N ALA A 179 -5.44 10.86 9.90
CA ALA A 179 -6.34 11.95 9.54
C ALA A 179 -6.81 12.78 10.74
N ALA A 180 -6.93 12.15 11.91
CA ALA A 180 -7.35 12.81 13.15
C ALA A 180 -6.24 13.67 13.80
N GLN A 181 -4.98 13.58 13.34
CA GLN A 181 -3.89 14.32 13.96
C GLN A 181 -4.01 15.83 13.72
N PRO A 182 -3.60 16.68 14.68
CA PRO A 182 -3.77 18.13 14.56
C PRO A 182 -2.94 18.76 13.43
N TRP A 183 -1.90 18.06 12.97
CA TRP A 183 -1.05 18.46 11.85
C TRP A 183 -1.52 17.91 10.49
N CYS A 184 -2.54 17.05 10.46
CA CYS A 184 -3.10 16.52 9.22
C CYS A 184 -4.29 17.37 8.74
N ASP A 185 -4.42 17.55 7.43
CA ASP A 185 -5.53 18.25 6.79
C ASP A 185 -6.74 17.33 6.49
N GLY A 186 -6.66 16.05 6.87
CA GLY A 186 -7.68 15.03 6.61
C GLY A 186 -7.51 14.28 5.29
N ASN A 187 -6.49 14.60 4.49
CA ASN A 187 -6.18 13.88 3.26
C ASN A 187 -5.02 12.92 3.49
N VAL A 188 -5.30 11.62 3.41
CA VAL A 188 -4.30 10.55 3.56
C VAL A 188 -4.12 9.82 2.24
N GLY A 189 -2.89 9.78 1.75
CA GLY A 189 -2.47 8.89 0.68
C GLY A 189 -1.72 7.68 1.24
N MET A 190 -1.76 6.55 0.55
CA MET A 190 -0.90 5.41 0.86
C MET A 190 0.18 5.24 -0.19
N TRP A 191 1.34 4.79 0.27
CA TRP A 191 2.43 4.34 -0.59
C TRP A 191 3.02 3.05 -0.01
N GLY A 192 3.42 2.14 -0.91
CA GLY A 192 4.03 0.88 -0.54
C GLY A 192 4.30 0.01 -1.75
N MET A 193 5.29 -0.87 -1.62
CA MET A 193 5.67 -1.83 -2.65
C MET A 193 5.59 -3.27 -2.13
N SER A 194 5.36 -4.25 -3.00
CA SER A 194 5.27 -5.67 -2.61
C SER A 194 4.16 -5.86 -1.58
N TYR A 195 4.47 -6.30 -0.36
CA TYR A 195 3.49 -6.43 0.73
C TYR A 195 2.74 -5.12 0.99
N GLY A 196 3.45 -3.99 1.04
CA GLY A 196 2.82 -2.67 1.20
C GLY A 196 1.95 -2.27 0.00
N GLY A 197 2.22 -2.80 -1.19
CA GLY A 197 1.37 -2.66 -2.35
C GLY A 197 0.10 -3.50 -2.24
N VAL A 198 0.25 -4.76 -1.81
CA VAL A 198 -0.87 -5.70 -1.64
C VAL A 198 -1.91 -5.18 -0.64
N VAL A 199 -1.46 -4.65 0.51
CA VAL A 199 -2.38 -4.14 1.54
C VAL A 199 -3.19 -2.93 1.04
N GLN A 200 -2.63 -2.10 0.15
CA GLN A 200 -3.34 -0.94 -0.40
C GLN A 200 -4.64 -1.31 -1.11
N TRP A 201 -4.64 -2.38 -1.91
CA TRP A 201 -5.88 -2.86 -2.54
C TRP A 201 -6.94 -3.27 -1.51
N GLN A 202 -6.49 -3.96 -0.46
CA GLN A 202 -7.39 -4.46 0.56
C GLN A 202 -7.99 -3.36 1.43
N VAL A 203 -7.24 -2.27 1.65
CA VAL A 203 -7.72 -1.05 2.31
C VAL A 203 -8.63 -0.25 1.39
N GLY A 204 -8.30 -0.13 0.11
CA GLY A 204 -9.16 0.56 -0.88
C GLY A 204 -10.58 -0.01 -0.92
N VAL A 205 -10.74 -1.34 -0.80
CA VAL A 205 -12.05 -1.99 -0.72
C VAL A 205 -12.84 -1.61 0.55
N GLN A 206 -12.16 -1.28 1.65
CA GLN A 206 -12.82 -0.79 2.87
C GLN A 206 -13.26 0.68 2.77
N ASN A 207 -12.74 1.40 1.78
CA ASN A 207 -13.08 2.80 1.50
C ASN A 207 -13.04 3.72 2.74
N PRO A 208 -11.89 3.84 3.46
CA PRO A 208 -11.77 4.79 4.56
C PRO A 208 -12.07 6.22 4.09
N PRO A 209 -12.86 7.01 4.82
CA PRO A 209 -13.31 8.33 4.36
C PRO A 209 -12.16 9.31 4.11
N HIS A 210 -11.04 9.17 4.82
CA HIS A 210 -9.87 10.04 4.69
C HIS A 210 -8.82 9.52 3.69
N LEU A 211 -9.00 8.32 3.13
CA LEU A 211 -8.10 7.78 2.11
C LEU A 211 -8.40 8.41 0.76
N LYS A 212 -7.47 9.21 0.24
CA LYS A 212 -7.63 9.97 -1.01
C LYS A 212 -6.81 9.43 -2.17
N THR A 213 -5.76 8.65 -1.92
CA THR A 213 -4.87 8.17 -2.99
C THR A 213 -4.20 6.87 -2.58
N LEU A 214 -4.02 5.96 -3.55
CA LEU A 214 -3.17 4.78 -3.44
C LEU A 214 -2.05 4.90 -4.47
N VAL A 215 -0.80 4.71 -4.03
CA VAL A 215 0.39 4.63 -4.90
C VAL A 215 0.99 3.24 -4.73
N VAL A 216 0.51 2.33 -5.57
CA VAL A 216 0.80 0.90 -5.48
C VAL A 216 2.02 0.54 -6.33
N GLY A 217 3.09 0.08 -5.69
CA GLY A 217 4.29 -0.44 -6.36
C GLY A 217 4.34 -1.97 -6.36
N SER A 218 4.74 -2.58 -7.48
CA SER A 218 5.07 -4.02 -7.62
C SER A 218 4.22 -4.95 -6.73
N SER A 219 2.91 -4.90 -6.93
CA SER A 219 1.90 -5.59 -6.12
C SER A 219 1.20 -6.67 -6.96
N ASN A 220 0.47 -7.54 -6.29
CA ASN A 220 -0.45 -8.49 -6.85
C ASN A 220 -1.84 -8.31 -6.18
N ASP A 221 -2.91 -8.66 -6.89
CA ASP A 221 -4.28 -8.63 -6.39
C ASP A 221 -4.90 -10.04 -6.28
N ASP A 222 -4.32 -11.04 -6.95
CA ASP A 222 -4.66 -12.46 -6.79
C ASP A 222 -3.44 -13.28 -6.35
N VAL A 223 -3.39 -13.67 -5.08
CA VAL A 223 -2.31 -14.52 -4.54
C VAL A 223 -2.20 -15.84 -5.28
N TYR A 224 -3.34 -16.45 -5.57
CA TYR A 224 -3.37 -17.78 -6.12
C TYR A 224 -2.82 -17.76 -7.54
N LEU A 225 -3.28 -16.83 -8.39
CA LEU A 225 -2.87 -16.76 -9.79
C LEU A 225 -1.52 -16.06 -10.00
N ASP A 226 -1.20 -15.02 -9.23
CA ASP A 226 -0.03 -14.19 -9.50
C ASP A 226 1.22 -14.66 -8.76
N TRP A 227 1.04 -15.28 -7.59
CA TRP A 227 2.14 -15.66 -6.71
C TRP A 227 2.28 -17.17 -6.55
N THR A 228 1.22 -17.85 -6.11
CA THR A 228 1.31 -19.27 -5.69
C THR A 228 1.26 -20.24 -6.84
N TYR A 229 0.35 -20.04 -7.80
CA TYR A 229 0.14 -20.89 -8.96
C TYR A 229 0.12 -20.10 -10.28
N PRO A 230 1.22 -19.44 -10.70
CA PRO A 230 1.29 -18.80 -12.01
C PRO A 230 0.94 -19.79 -13.13
N GLY A 231 -0.13 -19.50 -13.87
CA GLY A 231 -0.64 -20.40 -14.91
C GLY A 231 -1.16 -21.76 -14.40
N GLY A 232 -1.52 -21.85 -13.12
CA GLY A 232 -2.00 -23.07 -12.46
C GLY A 232 -0.90 -24.00 -11.95
N ALA A 233 0.39 -23.65 -12.12
CA ALA A 233 1.52 -24.45 -11.68
C ALA A 233 2.10 -23.91 -10.37
N LEU A 234 2.25 -24.78 -9.37
CA LEU A 234 2.82 -24.40 -8.07
C LEU A 234 4.20 -23.80 -8.25
N ARG A 235 4.42 -22.62 -7.68
CA ARG A 235 5.75 -22.02 -7.57
C ARG A 235 6.55 -22.78 -6.49
N PRO A 236 7.58 -23.57 -6.86
CA PRO A 236 8.17 -24.56 -5.96
C PRO A 236 9.13 -23.97 -4.90
N TYR A 237 9.38 -22.67 -4.92
CA TYR A 237 10.31 -21.98 -4.01
C TYR A 237 9.59 -20.86 -3.24
N MET A 238 8.60 -21.23 -2.43
CA MET A 238 7.94 -20.33 -1.50
C MET A 238 8.37 -20.62 -0.06
#